data_AF-A0A3P8J4Z0-F1
#
_entry.id   AF-A0A3P8J4Z0-F1
#
_cell.length_a   1.000
_cell.length_b   1.000
_cell.length_c   1.000
_cell.angle_alpha   90.00
_cell.angle_beta   90.00
_cell.angle_gamma   90.00
#
_symmetry.space_group_name_H-M   'P 1'
#
loop_
_entity.id
_entity.type
_entity.pdbx_description
1 polymer ?
#
loop_
_entity_poly.entity_id
_entity_poly.type
_entity_poly.pdbx_seq_one_letter_code
_entity_poly.pdbx_strand_id
1 'polypeptide(L)' 'MKALNHAVNLGMAKDIRFETPLMWLNKAETWALADYWGQLELIRSETLTAITALRVTAAGSAPPVTCAPTA' A
#
# COMPACT_ATOMS: atom_id res chain seq x y z
N MET A 1 -3.25 10.16 -16.39
CA MET A 1 -2.11 10.72 -15.61
C MET A 1 -1.67 12.11 -16.07
N LYS A 2 -1.39 12.32 -17.37
CA LYS A 2 -0.88 13.62 -17.87
C LYS A 2 -1.82 14.81 -17.60
N ALA A 3 -3.13 14.62 -17.76
CA ALA A 3 -4.11 15.69 -17.51
C ALA A 3 -4.18 16.11 -16.03
N LEU A 4 -4.17 15.14 -15.09
CA LEU A 4 -4.16 15.43 -13.65
C LEU A 4 -2.89 16.15 -13.22
N ASN A 5 -1.74 15.66 -13.68
CA ASN A 5 -0.44 16.28 -13.39
C ASN A 5 -0.41 17.74 -13.86
N HIS A 6 -0.85 17.99 -15.10
CA HIS A 6 -0.92 19.33 -15.65
C HIS A 6 -1.86 20.26 -14.86
N ALA A 7 -3.06 19.79 -14.51
CA ALA A 7 -4.03 20.57 -13.73
C ALA A 7 -3.49 20.95 -12.34
N VAL A 8 -2.82 20.02 -11.65
CA VAL A 8 -2.22 20.28 -10.33
C VAL A 8 -1.05 21.25 -10.44
N ASN A 9 -0.18 21.10 -11.45
CA ASN A 9 0.94 22.02 -11.64
C ASN A 9 0.47 23.46 -11.91
N LEU A 10 -0.60 23.61 -12.69
CA LEU A 10 -1.23 24.91 -12.91
C LEU A 10 -1.85 25.48 -11.64
N GLY A 11 -2.59 24.66 -10.87
CA GLY A 11 -3.24 25.11 -9.63
C GLY A 11 -2.27 25.45 -8.50
N MET A 12 -1.11 24.79 -8.44
CA MET A 12 -0.10 24.99 -7.40
C MET A 12 1.06 25.89 -7.84
N ALA A 13 1.08 26.35 -9.10
CA ALA A 13 2.19 27.08 -9.72
C ALA A 13 3.56 26.41 -9.46
N LYS A 14 3.60 25.08 -9.50
CA LYS A 14 4.78 24.27 -9.18
C LYS A 14 4.87 23.06 -10.11
N ASP A 15 6.07 22.69 -10.52
CA ASP A 15 6.31 21.45 -11.26
C ASP A 15 6.32 20.25 -10.30
N ILE A 16 5.27 19.43 -10.34
CA ILE A 16 5.09 18.25 -9.51
C ILE A 16 5.09 17.01 -10.40
N ARG A 17 5.93 16.02 -10.06
CA ARG A 17 5.92 14.69 -10.68
C ARG A 17 5.08 13.74 -9.84
N PHE A 18 4.03 13.18 -10.42
CA PHE A 18 3.27 12.09 -9.82
C PHE A 18 3.92 10.76 -10.18
N GLU A 19 4.34 10.02 -9.17
CA GLU A 19 4.80 8.64 -9.29
C GLU A 19 3.74 7.71 -8.72
N THR A 20 3.31 6.75 -9.51
CA THR A 20 2.34 5.72 -9.09
C THR A 20 2.95 4.34 -9.32
N PRO A 21 3.93 3.95 -8.48
CA PRO A 21 4.70 2.71 -8.67
C PRO A 21 3.83 1.45 -8.58
N LEU A 22 2.69 1.54 -7.89
CA LEU A 22 1.74 0.43 -7.72
C LEU A 22 0.61 0.42 -8.77
N MET A 23 0.57 1.36 -9.72
CA MET A 23 -0.59 1.54 -10.62
C MET A 23 -0.92 0.29 -11.46
N TRP A 24 0.09 -0.54 -11.72
CA TRP A 24 -0.02 -1.73 -12.58
C TRP A 24 0.22 -3.03 -11.81
N LEU A 25 0.20 -2.98 -10.47
CA LEU A 25 0.40 -4.15 -9.61
C LEU A 25 -0.93 -4.57 -8.97
N ASN A 26 -1.21 -5.85 -8.99
CA ASN A 26 -2.25 -6.45 -8.17
C ASN A 26 -1.76 -6.64 -6.73
N LYS A 27 -2.64 -7.13 -5.84
CA LYS A 27 -2.33 -7.28 -4.42
C LYS A 27 -1.20 -8.29 -4.16
N ALA A 28 -1.19 -9.41 -4.88
CA ALA A 28 -0.15 -10.43 -4.75
C ALA A 28 1.21 -9.88 -5.22
N GLU A 29 1.24 -9.18 -6.35
CA GLU A 29 2.45 -8.55 -6.88
C GLU A 29 2.96 -7.43 -5.95
N THR A 30 2.06 -6.71 -5.28
CA THR A 30 2.44 -5.70 -4.28
C THR A 30 3.07 -6.35 -3.04
N TRP A 31 2.57 -7.50 -2.60
CA TRP A 31 3.19 -8.27 -1.51
C TRP A 31 4.54 -8.87 -1.93
N ALA A 32 4.65 -9.38 -3.16
CA ALA A 32 5.92 -9.85 -3.71
C ALA A 32 6.95 -8.72 -3.80
N LEU A 33 6.51 -7.49 -4.10
CA LEU A 33 7.38 -6.31 -4.07
C LEU A 33 7.87 -6.01 -2.64
N ALA A 34 7.03 -6.14 -1.62
CA ALA A 34 7.45 -5.99 -0.23
C ALA A 34 8.50 -7.04 0.19
N ASP A 35 8.31 -8.28 -0.27
CA ASP A 35 9.21 -9.39 -0.03
C ASP A 35 10.56 -9.21 -0.76
N TYR A 36 10.53 -8.74 -2.01
CA TYR A 36 11.74 -8.42 -2.79
C TYR A 36 12.65 -7.41 -2.10
N TRP A 37 12.10 -6.47 -1.33
CA TRP A 37 12.87 -5.49 -0.54
C TRP A 37 13.18 -5.96 0.89
N GLY A 38 12.78 -7.18 1.27
CA GLY A 38 12.95 -7.72 2.62
C GLY A 38 12.15 -6.99 3.69
N GLN A 39 11.09 -6.26 3.32
CA GLN A 39 10.26 -5.45 4.22
C GLN A 39 8.88 -6.08 4.46
N LEU A 40 8.68 -7.33 4.05
CA LEU A 40 7.38 -8.00 4.14
C LEU A 40 6.83 -8.00 5.58
N GLU A 41 7.67 -8.27 6.57
CA GLU A 41 7.25 -8.33 7.98
C GLU A 41 6.87 -6.96 8.53
N LEU A 42 7.66 -5.92 8.22
CA LEU A 42 7.37 -4.55 8.61
C LEU A 42 6.04 -4.08 8.01
N ILE A 43 5.80 -4.36 6.72
CA ILE A 43 4.54 -4.00 6.07
C ILE A 43 3.37 -4.77 6.71
N ARG A 44 3.56 -6.04 7.09
CA ARG A 44 2.53 -6.86 7.73
C ARG A 44 2.18 -6.39 9.15
N SER A 45 3.16 -6.06 9.98
CA SER A 45 2.94 -5.73 11.40
C SER A 45 2.58 -4.25 11.62
N GLU A 46 3.14 -3.34 10.81
CA GLU A 46 3.04 -1.90 11.07
C GLU A 46 2.02 -1.16 10.19
N THR A 47 1.42 -1.80 9.18
CA THR A 47 0.44 -1.14 8.31
C THR A 47 -1.01 -1.47 8.65
N LEU A 48 -1.85 -0.44 8.60
CA LEU A 48 -3.29 -0.53 8.81
C LEU A 48 -4.01 -0.59 7.47
N THR A 49 -4.55 -1.76 7.11
CA THR A 49 -5.32 -1.94 5.86
C THR A 49 -6.82 -2.13 6.09
N ALA A 50 -7.25 -2.45 7.32
CA ALA A 50 -8.65 -2.74 7.64
C ALA A 50 -9.49 -1.46 7.78
N ILE A 51 -10.67 -1.46 7.15
CA ILE A 51 -11.62 -0.33 7.11
C ILE A 51 -12.23 -0.05 8.49
N THR A 52 -12.42 -1.10 9.28
CA THR A 52 -12.78 -1.02 10.70
C THR A 52 -11.49 -1.25 11.47
N ALA A 53 -10.84 -0.17 11.92
CA ALA A 53 -9.49 -0.24 12.45
C ALA A 53 -9.42 -1.06 13.75
N LEU A 54 -9.13 -2.36 13.62
CA LEU A 54 -8.64 -3.21 14.69
C LEU A 54 -7.20 -3.59 14.33
N ARG A 55 -6.21 -2.94 14.94
CA ARG A 55 -4.84 -3.47 14.94
C ARG A 55 -4.86 -4.70 15.84
N VAL A 56 -4.83 -5.89 15.25
CA VAL A 56 -4.54 -7.12 16.02
C VAL A 56 -3.05 -7.05 16.36
N THR A 57 -2.73 -6.40 17.47
CA THR A 57 -1.47 -6.66 18.17
C THR A 57 -1.51 -8.10 18.64
N ALA A 58 -0.39 -8.80 18.58
CA ALA A 58 -0.27 -10.20 18.98
C ALA A 58 -0.47 -10.38 20.49
N ALA A 59 -1.72 -10.29 20.93
CA ALA A 59 -2.22 -10.87 22.18
C ALA A 59 -3.46 -11.67 21.76
N GLY A 60 -3.38 -12.98 21.93
CA GLY A 60 -4.18 -13.96 21.21
C GLY A 60 -5.69 -13.74 21.24
N SER A 61 -6.35 -14.37 20.26
CA SER A 61 -7.79 -14.55 20.06
C SER A 61 -8.52 -13.66 19.03
N ALA A 62 -7.90 -13.37 17.89
CA ALA A 62 -8.68 -13.10 16.67
C ALA A 62 -7.97 -13.70 15.44
N PRO A 63 -8.70 -14.30 14.48
CA PRO A 63 -8.09 -14.71 13.23
C PRO A 63 -7.51 -13.44 12.57
N PRO A 64 -6.22 -13.44 12.18
CA PRO A 64 -5.70 -12.29 11.48
C PRO A 64 -6.52 -12.17 10.19
N VAL A 65 -7.15 -11.02 9.96
CA VAL A 65 -7.72 -10.67 8.65
C VAL A 65 -6.55 -10.38 7.71
N THR A 66 -5.74 -11.41 7.47
CA THR A 66 -4.69 -11.38 6.47
C THR A 66 -5.41 -11.35 5.13
N CYS A 67 -5.17 -10.32 4.34
CA CYS A 67 -5.14 -10.51 2.90
C CYS A 67 -3.75 -11.01 2.52
N ALA A 68 -3.28 -12.09 3.17
CA ALA A 68 -2.16 -12.84 2.64
C ALA A 68 -2.63 -13.48 1.31
N PRO A 69 -1.74 -13.60 0.32
CA PRO A 69 -2.07 -14.37 -0.87
C PRO A 69 -2.40 -15.80 -0.43
N THR A 70 -3.65 -16.21 -0.61
CA THR A 70 -3.96 -17.64 -0.71
C THR A 70 -3.27 -18.11 -1.98
N ALA A 71 -2.43 -19.13 -1.85
CA ALA A 71 -1.74 -19.79 -2.97
C ALA A 71 -2.72 -20.27 -4.04
#